data_AF-X1I940-F1
#
_entry.id   AF-X1I940-F1
#
_cell.length_a   1.000
_cell.length_b   1.000
_cell.length_c   1.000
_cell.angle_alpha   90.00
_cell.angle_beta   90.00
_cell.angle_gamma   90.00
#
_symmetry.space_group_name_H-M   'P 1'
#
loop_
_entity.id
_entity.type
_entity.pdbx_description
1 polymer ?
#
loop_
_entity_poly.entity_id
_entity_poly.type
_entity_poly.pdbx_seq_one_letter_code
_entity_poly.pdbx_strand_id
1 'polypeptide(L)'
;MLKIYIWFIISILGMCFMVPLHFLSVEHLKFQIKYGKDRGNKITAILGLTSGWGFFAFWFGIWISPQPMFITPIFQNFVISIPIINFSIPLFHLLVSIPFILMGAWFGIVSVRLTTLKVAETHRTEKIISTKIYSVIRHPQYFGGILAHIGISFLLSSFFSLLITPVIILLNFLVAWKEEKELVKEFG
;
A
#
# COMPACT_ATOMS: atom_id res chain seq x y z
N MET A 1 28.92 0.45 4.47
CA MET A 1 27.66 1.21 4.25
C MET A 1 26.56 0.34 3.63
N LEU A 2 26.71 -0.28 2.45
CA LEU A 2 25.61 -1.02 1.80
C LEU A 2 24.97 -2.14 2.66
N LYS A 3 25.76 -2.86 3.47
CA LYS A 3 25.27 -3.93 4.35
C LYS A 3 24.22 -3.47 5.38
N ILE A 4 24.25 -2.21 5.81
CA ILE A 4 23.33 -1.72 6.86
C ILE A 4 21.92 -1.48 6.32
N TYR A 5 21.80 -1.17 5.02
CA TYR A 5 20.54 -0.84 4.36
C TYR A 5 20.02 -1.98 3.47
N ILE A 6 20.61 -3.18 3.58
CA ILE A 6 20.26 -4.30 2.72
C ILE A 6 18.78 -4.67 2.81
N TRP A 7 18.20 -4.62 4.01
CA TRP A 7 16.77 -4.88 4.23
C TRP A 7 15.86 -3.84 3.59
N PHE A 8 16.28 -2.57 3.59
CA PHE A 8 15.54 -1.51 2.92
C PHE A 8 15.53 -1.71 1.40
N ILE A 9 16.69 -2.08 0.83
CA ILE A 9 16.82 -2.38 -0.60
C ILE A 9 16.00 -3.62 -0.97
N ILE A 10 16.08 -4.70 -0.18
CA ILE A 10 15.26 -5.91 -0.37
C ILE A 10 13.77 -5.56 -0.33
N SER A 11 13.37 -4.67 0.58
CA SER A 11 11.97 -4.24 0.71
C SER A 11 11.50 -3.50 -0.54
N ILE A 12 12.30 -2.58 -1.09
CA ILE A 12 11.96 -1.90 -2.35
C ILE A 12 11.88 -2.90 -3.51
N LEU A 13 12.91 -3.75 -3.67
CA LEU A 13 12.95 -4.72 -4.76
C LEU A 13 11.81 -5.73 -4.67
N GLY A 14 11.48 -6.19 -3.47
CA GLY A 14 10.35 -7.06 -3.21
C GLY A 14 9.02 -6.39 -3.59
N MET A 15 8.82 -5.13 -3.21
CA MET A 15 7.63 -4.37 -3.56
C MET A 15 7.51 -4.18 -5.09
N CYS A 16 8.60 -3.86 -5.78
CA CYS A 16 8.64 -3.80 -7.25
C CYS A 16 8.33 -5.17 -7.89
N PHE A 17 8.85 -6.26 -7.33
CA PHE A 17 8.62 -7.62 -7.83
C PHE A 17 7.16 -8.08 -7.67
N MET A 18 6.45 -7.57 -6.66
CA MET A 18 5.03 -7.87 -6.48
C MET A 18 4.14 -7.23 -7.55
N VAL A 19 4.55 -6.12 -8.18
CA VAL A 19 3.73 -5.43 -9.19
C VAL A 19 3.44 -6.29 -10.43
N PRO A 20 4.42 -6.95 -11.08
CA PRO A 20 4.13 -7.89 -12.16
C PRO A 20 3.23 -9.06 -11.74
N LEU A 21 3.38 -9.58 -10.52
CA LEU A 21 2.49 -10.65 -10.03
C LEU A 21 1.05 -10.16 -9.86
N HIS A 22 0.91 -8.92 -9.39
CA HIS A 22 -0.37 -8.24 -9.28
C HIS A 22 -1.01 -7.99 -10.65
N PHE A 23 -0.21 -7.62 -11.65
CA PHE A 23 -0.72 -7.45 -13.01
C PHE A 23 -1.31 -8.75 -13.55
N LEU A 24 -0.72 -9.91 -13.21
CA LEU A 24 -1.24 -11.22 -13.59
C LEU A 24 -2.49 -11.59 -12.80
N SER A 25 -2.63 -11.15 -11.54
CA SER A 25 -3.81 -11.47 -10.74
C SER A 25 -5.08 -10.83 -11.30
N VAL A 26 -4.98 -9.64 -11.88
CA VAL A 26 -6.15 -8.90 -12.40
C VAL A 26 -6.53 -9.26 -13.84
N GLU A 27 -5.71 -10.06 -14.55
CA GLU A 27 -6.00 -10.56 -15.90
C GLU A 27 -6.99 -11.74 -15.90
N HIS A 28 -8.14 -11.61 -15.23
CA HIS A 28 -9.06 -12.74 -15.01
C HIS A 28 -9.50 -13.40 -16.31
N LEU A 29 -9.92 -12.62 -17.31
CA LEU A 29 -10.40 -13.14 -18.60
C LEU A 29 -9.32 -13.98 -19.30
N LYS A 30 -8.07 -13.54 -19.30
CA LYS A 30 -6.96 -14.26 -19.92
C LYS A 30 -6.74 -15.63 -19.29
N PHE A 31 -6.79 -15.70 -17.96
CA PHE A 31 -6.63 -16.97 -17.23
C PHE A 31 -7.86 -17.88 -17.38
N GLN A 32 -9.07 -17.32 -17.42
CA GLN A 32 -10.29 -18.08 -17.68
C GLN A 32 -10.27 -18.71 -19.08
N ILE A 33 -9.82 -17.98 -20.10
CA ILE A 33 -9.68 -18.50 -21.47
C ILE A 33 -8.61 -19.62 -21.52
N LYS A 34 -7.47 -19.43 -20.85
CA LYS A 34 -6.35 -20.36 -20.93
C LYS A 34 -6.54 -21.65 -20.11
N TYR A 35 -7.17 -21.57 -18.94
CA TYR A 35 -7.24 -22.67 -17.97
C TYR A 35 -8.67 -23.14 -17.66
N GLY A 36 -9.68 -22.51 -18.26
CA GLY A 36 -11.09 -22.68 -17.92
C GLY A 36 -11.52 -21.77 -16.75
N LYS A 37 -12.82 -21.49 -16.66
CA LYS A 37 -13.39 -20.51 -15.73
C LYS A 37 -12.97 -20.77 -14.28
N ASP A 38 -13.23 -21.96 -13.76
CA ASP A 38 -12.99 -22.27 -12.34
C ASP A 38 -11.50 -22.27 -11.97
N ARG A 39 -10.65 -22.90 -12.80
CA ARG A 39 -9.20 -22.92 -12.54
C ARG A 39 -8.57 -21.55 -12.73
N GLY A 40 -8.95 -20.82 -13.78
CA GLY A 40 -8.47 -19.46 -14.01
C GLY A 40 -8.80 -18.51 -12.85
N ASN A 41 -10.02 -18.62 -12.31
CA ASN A 41 -10.45 -17.84 -11.14
C ASN A 41 -9.65 -18.20 -9.88
N LYS A 42 -9.38 -19.48 -9.63
CA LYS A 42 -8.56 -19.90 -8.49
C LYS A 42 -7.12 -19.39 -8.59
N ILE A 43 -6.51 -19.50 -9.77
CA ILE A 43 -5.12 -19.05 -9.99
C ILE A 43 -5.00 -17.55 -9.74
N THR A 44 -5.89 -16.76 -10.34
CA THR A 44 -5.88 -15.29 -10.20
C THR A 44 -6.16 -14.85 -8.77
N ALA A 45 -7.07 -15.52 -8.05
CA ALA A 45 -7.31 -15.24 -6.64
C ALA A 45 -6.07 -15.52 -5.76
N ILE A 46 -5.34 -16.63 -6.02
CA ILE A 46 -4.08 -16.94 -5.31
C ILE A 46 -3.03 -15.87 -5.62
N LEU A 47 -2.89 -15.48 -6.90
CA LEU A 47 -1.97 -14.40 -7.29
C LEU A 47 -2.35 -13.06 -6.65
N GLY A 48 -3.64 -12.75 -6.53
CA GLY A 48 -4.13 -11.53 -5.89
C GLY A 48 -3.77 -11.49 -4.42
N LEU A 49 -4.03 -12.59 -3.70
CA LEU A 49 -3.67 -12.76 -2.29
C LEU A 49 -2.16 -12.63 -2.09
N THR A 50 -1.36 -13.37 -2.85
CA THR A 50 0.10 -13.39 -2.67
C THR A 50 0.74 -12.05 -3.03
N SER A 51 0.33 -11.44 -4.14
CA SER A 51 0.86 -10.14 -4.58
C SER A 51 0.44 -9.02 -3.64
N GLY A 52 -0.83 -8.98 -3.20
CA GLY A 52 -1.33 -7.96 -2.27
C GLY A 52 -0.63 -8.02 -0.92
N TRP A 53 -0.67 -9.18 -0.25
CA TRP A 53 -0.01 -9.35 1.06
C TRP A 53 1.50 -9.22 0.97
N GLY A 54 2.13 -9.71 -0.11
CA GLY A 54 3.55 -9.52 -0.35
C GLY A 54 3.90 -8.04 -0.52
N PHE A 55 3.11 -7.28 -1.30
CA PHE A 55 3.31 -5.85 -1.49
C PHE A 55 3.22 -5.10 -0.16
N PHE A 56 2.21 -5.40 0.66
CA PHE A 56 2.09 -4.82 2.01
C PHE A 56 3.23 -5.21 2.95
N ALA A 57 3.68 -6.47 2.93
CA ALA A 57 4.78 -6.94 3.77
C ALA A 57 6.10 -6.22 3.44
N PHE A 58 6.41 -6.07 2.15
CA PHE A 58 7.58 -5.31 1.72
C PHE A 58 7.42 -3.81 1.98
N TRP A 59 6.23 -3.25 1.83
CA TRP A 59 5.95 -1.85 2.21
C TRP A 59 6.17 -1.62 3.71
N PHE A 60 5.75 -2.55 4.57
CA PHE A 60 6.06 -2.52 5.99
C PHE A 60 7.56 -2.61 6.24
N GLY A 61 8.27 -3.45 5.49
CA GLY A 61 9.74 -3.53 5.50
C GLY A 61 10.41 -2.18 5.23
N ILE A 62 9.88 -1.36 4.32
CA ILE A 62 10.39 -0.01 4.04
C ILE A 62 10.30 0.89 5.28
N TRP A 63 9.28 0.74 6.12
CA TRP A 63 9.12 1.54 7.34
C TRP A 63 10.10 1.16 8.44
N ILE A 64 10.26 -0.14 8.69
CA ILE A 64 11.00 -0.67 9.85
C ILE A 64 12.47 -0.99 9.55
N SER A 65 12.86 -1.09 8.29
CA SER A 65 14.25 -1.39 7.93
C SER A 65 15.18 -0.30 8.49
N PRO A 66 16.41 -0.68 8.91
CA PRO A 66 17.40 0.29 9.34
C PRO A 66 17.56 1.38 8.29
N GLN A 67 17.40 2.64 8.69
CA GLN A 67 17.51 3.80 7.83
C GLN A 67 17.78 5.04 8.70
N PRO A 68 18.33 6.13 8.13
CA PRO A 68 18.50 7.37 8.86
C PRO A 68 17.17 7.91 9.37
N MET A 69 17.18 8.46 10.59
CA MET A 69 16.06 9.25 11.07
C MET A 69 16.22 10.69 10.60
N PHE A 70 15.14 11.33 10.15
CA PHE A 70 15.16 12.77 9.92
C PHE A 70 14.67 13.52 11.15
N ILE A 71 15.11 14.77 11.29
CA ILE A 71 14.65 15.69 12.33
C ILE A 71 14.20 16.95 11.63
N THR A 72 13.05 17.46 12.06
CA THR A 72 12.56 18.76 11.61
C THR A 72 12.97 19.84 12.62
N PRO A 73 13.39 21.04 12.17
CA PRO A 73 13.81 22.11 13.08
C PRO A 73 12.65 22.71 13.90
N ILE A 74 11.41 22.34 13.56
CA ILE A 74 10.18 22.85 14.17
C ILE A 74 9.89 22.05 15.45
N PHE A 75 9.85 22.72 16.60
CA PHE A 75 9.58 22.09 17.91
C PHE A 75 10.53 20.93 18.28
N GLN A 76 11.79 20.97 17.81
CA GLN A 76 12.78 19.91 18.05
C GLN A 76 13.00 19.59 19.54
N ASN A 77 12.76 20.56 20.43
CA ASN A 77 12.94 20.39 21.88
C ASN A 77 11.82 19.57 22.55
N PHE A 78 10.70 19.34 21.86
CA PHE A 78 9.58 18.59 22.40
C PHE A 78 9.61 17.16 21.86
N VAL A 79 10.12 16.25 22.68
CA VAL A 79 10.23 14.83 22.34
C VAL A 79 9.35 14.03 23.29
N ILE A 80 8.53 13.15 22.73
CA ILE A 80 7.76 12.16 23.48
C ILE A 80 8.56 10.86 23.46
N SER A 81 8.92 10.37 24.63
CA SER A 81 9.59 9.08 24.79
C SER A 81 8.59 8.00 25.22
N ILE A 82 8.69 6.83 24.59
CA ILE A 82 7.96 5.62 24.94
C ILE A 82 8.98 4.68 25.59
N PRO A 83 9.13 4.71 26.93
CA PRO A 83 10.26 4.06 27.62
C PRO A 83 10.25 2.54 27.47
N ILE A 84 9.07 1.93 27.30
CA ILE A 84 8.89 0.48 27.18
C ILE A 84 9.62 -0.09 25.96
N ILE A 85 9.69 0.66 24.86
CA ILE A 85 10.31 0.24 23.60
C ILE A 85 11.55 1.09 23.24
N ASN A 86 12.01 1.93 24.18
CA ASN A 86 13.11 2.88 23.98
C ASN A 86 12.97 3.72 22.70
N PHE A 87 11.74 4.13 22.39
CA PHE A 87 11.41 4.87 21.17
C PHE A 87 11.13 6.33 21.50
N SER A 88 11.64 7.25 20.69
CA SER A 88 11.47 8.68 20.91
C SER A 88 11.02 9.36 19.64
N ILE A 89 9.99 10.20 19.74
CA ILE A 89 9.33 10.83 18.59
C ILE A 89 9.26 12.33 18.83
N PRO A 90 9.72 13.17 17.88
CA PRO A 90 9.46 14.60 17.93
C PRO A 90 7.96 14.90 17.93
N LEU A 91 7.49 15.81 18.77
CA LEU A 91 6.07 16.16 18.87
C LEU A 91 5.50 16.60 17.52
N PHE A 92 6.27 17.35 16.73
CA PHE A 92 5.86 17.76 15.39
C PHE A 92 5.58 16.55 14.47
N HIS A 93 6.43 15.53 14.53
CA HIS A 93 6.25 14.32 13.72
C HIS A 93 4.97 13.59 14.11
N LEU A 94 4.66 13.55 15.41
CA LEU A 94 3.43 12.95 15.90
C LEU A 94 2.18 13.73 15.45
N LEU A 95 2.23 15.06 15.52
CA LEU A 95 1.14 15.94 15.08
C LEU A 95 0.86 15.78 13.59
N VAL A 96 1.89 15.56 12.77
CA VAL A 96 1.74 15.27 11.34
C VAL A 96 1.27 13.83 11.12
N SER A 97 1.82 12.85 11.85
CA SER A 97 1.51 11.44 11.60
C SER A 97 0.06 11.09 11.88
N ILE A 98 -0.52 11.61 12.98
CA ILE A 98 -1.85 11.21 13.44
C ILE A 98 -2.94 11.49 12.39
N PRO A 99 -3.09 12.72 11.85
CA PRO A 99 -4.09 12.99 10.81
C PRO A 99 -3.93 12.10 9.59
N PHE A 100 -2.70 11.93 9.10
CA PHE A 100 -2.43 11.12 7.90
C PHE A 100 -2.77 9.64 8.10
N ILE A 101 -2.41 9.06 9.25
CA ILE A 101 -2.75 7.67 9.60
C ILE A 101 -4.26 7.51 9.76
N LEU A 102 -4.93 8.43 10.46
CA LEU A 102 -6.38 8.36 10.67
C LEU A 102 -7.15 8.48 9.36
N MET A 103 -6.77 9.41 8.48
CA MET A 103 -7.36 9.52 7.15
C MET A 103 -7.07 8.27 6.33
N GLY A 104 -5.84 7.78 6.32
CA GLY A 104 -5.45 6.58 5.59
C GLY A 104 -6.26 5.35 6.03
N ALA A 105 -6.39 5.15 7.34
CA ALA A 105 -7.20 4.09 7.92
C ALA A 105 -8.68 4.26 7.58
N TRP A 106 -9.22 5.48 7.65
CA TRP A 106 -10.60 5.76 7.27
C TRP A 106 -10.89 5.37 5.81
N PHE A 107 -10.04 5.83 4.88
CA PHE A 107 -10.17 5.46 3.46
C PHE A 107 -10.09 3.95 3.26
N GLY A 108 -9.13 3.26 3.89
CA GLY A 108 -9.02 1.81 3.84
C GLY A 108 -10.27 1.10 4.34
N ILE A 109 -10.73 1.42 5.55
CA ILE A 109 -11.88 0.78 6.21
C ILE A 109 -13.18 1.01 5.41
N VAL A 110 -13.45 2.26 5.01
CA VAL A 110 -14.67 2.58 4.24
C VAL A 110 -14.67 1.84 2.91
N SER A 111 -13.53 1.79 2.24
CA SER A 111 -13.42 1.11 0.95
C SER A 111 -13.66 -0.39 1.08
N VAL A 112 -13.03 -1.05 2.05
CA VAL A 112 -13.23 -2.50 2.31
C VAL A 112 -14.69 -2.77 2.72
N ARG A 113 -15.34 -1.87 3.45
CA ARG A 113 -16.79 -2.01 3.76
C ARG A 113 -17.67 -1.96 2.51
N LEU A 114 -17.28 -1.21 1.48
CA LEU A 114 -18.05 -1.09 0.24
C LEU A 114 -17.76 -2.23 -0.73
N THR A 115 -16.50 -2.67 -0.84
CA THR A 115 -16.10 -3.74 -1.78
C THR A 115 -16.15 -5.14 -1.19
N THR A 116 -16.11 -5.27 0.14
CA THR A 116 -15.77 -6.49 0.92
C THR A 116 -14.27 -6.80 0.98
N LEU A 117 -13.88 -7.54 2.03
CA LEU A 117 -12.52 -8.02 2.22
C LEU A 117 -12.08 -8.97 1.10
N LYS A 118 -12.98 -9.87 0.66
CA LYS A 118 -12.69 -10.81 -0.43
C LYS A 118 -12.26 -10.07 -1.70
N VAL A 119 -12.97 -9.00 -2.09
CA VAL A 119 -12.62 -8.20 -3.26
C VAL A 119 -11.30 -7.47 -3.05
N ALA A 120 -11.08 -6.90 -1.87
CA ALA A 120 -9.84 -6.18 -1.55
C ALA A 120 -8.60 -7.10 -1.60
N GLU A 121 -8.72 -8.35 -1.16
CA GLU A 121 -7.60 -9.29 -1.13
C GLU A 121 -7.37 -10.01 -2.46
N THR A 122 -8.45 -10.36 -3.16
CA THR A 122 -8.36 -11.11 -4.43
C THR A 122 -8.30 -10.22 -5.66
N HIS A 123 -8.52 -8.91 -5.50
CA HIS A 123 -8.60 -7.92 -6.58
C HIS A 123 -9.63 -8.28 -7.66
N ARG A 124 -10.65 -9.04 -7.25
CA ARG A 124 -11.70 -9.54 -8.12
C ARG A 124 -13.04 -9.04 -7.64
N THR A 125 -13.62 -8.12 -8.40
CA THR A 125 -15.01 -7.70 -8.18
C THR A 125 -15.96 -8.45 -9.10
N GLU A 126 -17.18 -8.69 -8.63
CA GLU A 126 -18.27 -9.22 -9.45
C GLU A 126 -19.12 -8.10 -10.06
N LYS A 127 -18.98 -6.87 -9.55
CA LYS A 127 -19.69 -5.67 -10.02
C LYS A 127 -18.89 -4.40 -9.79
N ILE A 128 -19.07 -3.41 -10.64
CA ILE A 128 -18.48 -2.07 -10.42
C ILE A 128 -19.22 -1.34 -9.30
N ILE A 129 -18.46 -0.78 -8.36
CA ILE A 129 -18.97 0.08 -7.29
C ILE A 129 -18.60 1.52 -7.65
N SER A 130 -19.60 2.34 -7.95
CA SER A 130 -19.44 3.76 -8.35
C SER A 130 -20.20 4.71 -7.42
N THR A 131 -20.60 4.25 -6.24
CA THR A 131 -21.39 5.03 -5.26
C THR A 131 -20.54 5.50 -4.08
N LYS A 132 -21.04 6.51 -3.36
CA LYS A 132 -20.38 7.08 -2.17
C LYS A 132 -18.96 7.54 -2.50
N ILE A 133 -17.95 7.12 -1.74
CA ILE A 133 -16.55 7.54 -1.95
C ILE A 133 -16.00 7.16 -3.32
N TYR A 134 -16.48 6.05 -3.90
CA TYR A 134 -16.10 5.60 -5.23
C TYR A 134 -16.66 6.47 -6.37
N SER A 135 -17.60 7.37 -6.08
CA SER A 135 -18.06 8.38 -7.05
C SER A 135 -17.07 9.54 -7.24
N VAL A 136 -16.12 9.70 -6.30
CA VAL A 136 -15.13 10.79 -6.32
C VAL A 136 -13.72 10.24 -6.53
N ILE A 137 -13.37 9.12 -5.87
CA ILE A 137 -12.04 8.50 -5.93
C ILE A 137 -12.19 7.06 -6.37
N ARG A 138 -11.60 6.68 -7.51
CA ARG A 138 -11.71 5.31 -8.08
C ARG A 138 -10.96 4.24 -7.27
N HIS A 139 -9.82 4.61 -6.68
CA HIS A 139 -9.00 3.72 -5.83
C HIS A 139 -8.77 4.28 -4.43
N PRO A 140 -9.84 4.36 -3.60
CA PRO A 140 -9.75 4.96 -2.27
C PRO A 140 -8.85 4.15 -1.31
N GLN A 141 -8.71 2.84 -1.51
CA GLN A 141 -7.77 2.00 -0.74
C GLN A 141 -6.31 2.40 -0.97
N TYR A 142 -5.91 2.60 -2.23
CA TYR A 142 -4.54 3.02 -2.57
C TYR A 142 -4.26 4.44 -2.10
N PHE A 143 -5.23 5.33 -2.23
CA PHE A 143 -5.15 6.68 -1.67
C PHE A 143 -4.94 6.63 -0.15
N GLY A 144 -5.73 5.82 0.55
CA GLY A 144 -5.58 5.60 1.99
C GLY A 144 -4.22 5.01 2.37
N GLY A 145 -3.71 4.05 1.60
CA GLY A 145 -2.39 3.46 1.79
C GLY A 145 -1.25 4.47 1.66
N ILE A 146 -1.32 5.37 0.67
CA ILE A 146 -0.33 6.44 0.49
C ILE A 146 -0.37 7.43 1.66
N LEU A 147 -1.56 7.83 2.12
CA LEU A 147 -1.70 8.70 3.30
C LEU A 147 -1.12 8.03 4.56
N ALA A 148 -1.46 6.76 4.78
CA ALA A 148 -0.92 5.98 5.90
C ALA A 148 0.60 5.86 5.81
N HIS A 149 1.16 5.63 4.62
CA HIS A 149 2.61 5.60 4.42
C HIS A 149 3.28 6.90 4.82
N ILE A 150 2.78 8.05 4.37
CA ILE A 150 3.32 9.35 4.77
C ILE A 150 3.25 9.50 6.30
N GLY A 151 2.10 9.21 6.89
CA GLY A 151 1.92 9.30 8.34
C GLY A 151 2.86 8.40 9.12
N ILE A 152 3.05 7.14 8.70
CA ILE A 152 3.96 6.19 9.34
C ILE A 152 5.42 6.60 9.15
N SER A 153 5.80 7.13 7.98
CA SER A 153 7.16 7.65 7.76
C SER A 153 7.48 8.81 8.71
N PHE A 154 6.52 9.69 9.00
CA PHE A 154 6.68 10.72 10.04
C PHE A 154 6.72 10.12 11.44
N LEU A 155 5.80 9.21 11.77
CA LEU A 155 5.73 8.56 13.09
C LEU A 155 7.06 7.90 13.47
N LEU A 156 7.69 7.23 12.50
CA LEU A 156 8.98 6.55 12.68
C LEU A 156 10.20 7.43 12.39
N SER A 157 9.97 8.67 11.97
CA SER A 157 11.02 9.58 11.48
C SER A 157 11.88 8.96 10.37
N SER A 158 11.33 8.04 9.58
CA SER A 158 12.05 7.23 8.59
C SER A 158 12.38 8.02 7.34
N PHE A 159 13.63 8.49 7.21
CA PHE A 159 14.03 9.42 6.14
C PHE A 159 13.94 8.79 4.75
N PHE A 160 14.50 7.60 4.55
CA PHE A 160 14.46 6.95 3.24
C PHE A 160 13.05 6.53 2.86
N SER A 161 12.23 6.13 3.83
CA SER A 161 10.81 5.84 3.64
C SER A 161 10.04 7.05 3.10
N LEU A 162 10.30 8.25 3.63
CA LEU A 162 9.69 9.48 3.12
C LEU A 162 10.25 9.86 1.73
N LEU A 163 11.56 9.66 1.51
CA LEU A 163 12.20 9.95 0.23
C LEU A 163 11.68 9.05 -0.91
N ILE A 164 11.35 7.79 -0.61
CA ILE A 164 10.86 6.82 -1.60
C ILE A 164 9.36 6.95 -1.89
N THR A 165 8.64 7.87 -1.22
CA THR A 165 7.20 8.10 -1.42
C THR A 165 6.80 8.29 -2.90
N PRO A 166 7.55 9.03 -3.75
CA PRO A 166 7.22 9.13 -5.18
C PRO A 166 7.21 7.77 -5.91
N VAL A 167 8.12 6.86 -5.53
CA VAL A 167 8.15 5.49 -6.07
C VAL A 167 6.96 4.69 -5.57
N ILE A 168 6.60 4.81 -4.29
CA ILE A 168 5.40 4.17 -3.73
C ILE A 168 4.13 4.61 -4.47
N ILE A 169 4.01 5.92 -4.72
CA ILE A 169 2.90 6.49 -5.51
C ILE A 169 2.91 5.91 -6.92
N LEU A 170 4.06 5.85 -7.58
CA LEU A 170 4.19 5.28 -8.92
C LEU A 170 3.77 3.80 -8.97
N LEU A 171 4.22 2.96 -8.02
CA LEU A 171 3.87 1.54 -7.99
C LEU A 171 2.36 1.34 -7.78
N ASN A 172 1.75 2.09 -6.84
CA ASN A 172 0.30 2.05 -6.64
C ASN A 172 -0.46 2.55 -7.87
N PHE A 173 0.03 3.60 -8.54
CA PHE A 173 -0.55 4.10 -9.77
C PHE A 173 -0.51 3.06 -10.91
N LEU A 174 0.63 2.39 -11.09
CA LEU A 174 0.78 1.34 -12.11
C LEU A 174 -0.18 0.18 -11.88
N VAL A 175 -0.34 -0.24 -10.61
CA VAL A 175 -1.32 -1.25 -10.20
C VAL A 175 -2.75 -0.78 -10.50
N ALA A 176 -3.14 0.41 -10.03
CA ALA A 176 -4.46 0.99 -10.28
C ALA A 176 -4.78 1.10 -11.77
N TRP A 177 -3.83 1.60 -12.57
CA TRP A 177 -3.98 1.71 -14.01
C TRP A 177 -4.22 0.36 -14.68
N LYS A 178 -3.50 -0.68 -14.25
CA LYS A 178 -3.68 -2.03 -14.78
C LYS A 178 -5.04 -2.61 -14.36
N GLU A 179 -5.45 -2.42 -13.11
CA GLU A 179 -6.79 -2.79 -12.63
C GLU A 179 -7.88 -2.14 -13.49
N GLU A 180 -7.83 -0.82 -13.69
CA GLU A 180 -8.81 -0.10 -14.51
C GLU A 180 -8.88 -0.67 -15.93
N LYS A 181 -7.73 -0.97 -16.54
CA LYS A 181 -7.67 -1.54 -17.88
C LYS A 181 -8.35 -2.91 -17.98
N GLU A 182 -8.20 -3.76 -16.97
CA GLU A 182 -8.88 -5.07 -16.96
C GLU A 182 -10.35 -4.96 -16.58
N LEU A 183 -10.72 -4.05 -15.67
CA LEU A 183 -12.12 -3.77 -15.34
C LEU A 183 -12.92 -3.29 -16.55
N VAL A 184 -12.35 -2.42 -17.40
CA VAL A 184 -13.01 -1.98 -18.65
C VAL A 184 -13.24 -3.15 -19.61
N LYS A 185 -12.32 -4.11 -19.68
CA LYS A 185 -12.52 -5.30 -20.51
C LYS A 185 -13.60 -6.23 -19.96
N GLU A 186 -13.75 -6.29 -18.64
CA GLU A 186 -14.70 -7.16 -17.96
C GLU A 186 -16.12 -6.59 -17.91
N PHE A 187 -16.24 -5.27 -17.77
CA PHE A 187 -17.51 -4.61 -17.46
C PHE A 187 -17.96 -3.56 -18.49
N GLY A 188 -17.13 -3.26 -19.51
CA GLY A 188 -17.37 -2.21 -20.50
C GLY A 188 -16.90 -0.83 -20.06
#